data_AF-A0A7K5ABW2-F1
#
_entry.id   AF-A0A7K5ABW2-F1
#
_cell.length_a   1.000
_cell.length_b   1.000
_cell.length_c   1.000
_cell.angle_alpha   90.00
_cell.angle_beta   90.00
_cell.angle_gamma   90.00
#
_symmetry.space_group_name_H-M   'P 1'
#
loop_
_entity.id
_entity.type
_entity.pdbx_description
1 polymer ?
#
loop_
_entity_poly.entity_id
_entity_poly.type
_entity_poly.pdbx_seq_one_letter_code
_entity_poly.pdbx_strand_id
1 'polypeptide(L)'
;ALSMTAQAFQPRPGPCLRCPFDWIGYRGKCYWFSEAEGNWTSSQDNCSALGASLAVLDSVQDLSFVTRYKGALEHWIGLSREDEEQPWKWVNNSHLSQLFQIHGGGLCAHVGDEGLSSSCCSAVRSWVCTKPELW
;
A
#
# COMPACT_ATOMS: atom_id res chain seq x y z
N ALA A 1 2.00 -60.99 -18.31
CA ALA A 1 2.22 -60.04 -17.21
C ALA A 1 1.63 -58.70 -17.63
N LEU A 2 0.65 -58.18 -16.89
CA LEU A 2 0.01 -56.89 -17.21
C LEU A 2 0.84 -55.77 -16.58
N SER A 3 1.44 -54.92 -17.41
CA SER A 3 2.20 -53.75 -16.95
C SER A 3 1.22 -52.63 -16.59
N MET A 4 1.17 -52.24 -15.32
CA MET A 4 0.48 -51.02 -14.89
C MET A 4 1.44 -49.85 -14.94
N THR A 5 1.22 -48.92 -15.86
CA THR A 5 1.96 -47.65 -15.87
C THR A 5 1.34 -46.70 -14.86
N ALA A 6 2.10 -46.36 -13.81
CA ALA A 6 1.73 -45.27 -12.91
C ALA A 6 1.88 -43.93 -13.65
N GLN A 7 0.79 -43.20 -13.81
CA GLN A 7 0.83 -41.82 -14.30
C GLN A 7 1.07 -40.88 -13.10
N ALA A 8 2.14 -40.11 -13.18
CA ALA A 8 2.42 -39.05 -12.21
C ALA A 8 1.35 -37.96 -12.32
N PHE A 9 0.76 -37.58 -11.18
CA PHE A 9 -0.08 -36.39 -11.10
C PHE A 9 0.81 -35.17 -11.39
N GLN A 10 0.72 -34.62 -12.60
CA GLN A 10 1.32 -33.34 -12.92
C GLN A 10 0.46 -32.27 -12.23
N PRO A 11 0.95 -31.56 -11.20
CA PRO A 11 0.20 -30.44 -10.65
C PRO A 11 0.03 -29.42 -11.78
N ARG A 12 -1.22 -29.08 -12.11
CA ARG A 12 -1.47 -27.94 -12.99
C ARG A 12 -0.76 -26.75 -12.35
N PRO A 13 0.02 -25.96 -13.10
CA PRO A 13 0.52 -24.69 -12.58
C PRO A 13 -0.70 -23.94 -12.05
N GLY A 14 -0.75 -23.71 -10.73
CA GLY A 14 -1.79 -22.89 -10.15
C GLY A 14 -1.76 -21.53 -10.85
N PRO A 15 -2.90 -20.82 -10.95
CA PRO A 15 -2.87 -19.46 -11.46
C PRO A 15 -1.77 -18.69 -10.72
N CYS A 16 -0.82 -18.11 -11.46
CA CYS A 16 0.23 -17.28 -10.86
C CYS A 16 -0.48 -16.15 -10.10
N LEU A 17 -0.50 -16.25 -8.77
CA LEU A 17 -1.04 -15.19 -7.94
C LEU A 17 -0.11 -13.99 -8.12
N ARG A 18 -0.61 -12.95 -8.78
CA ARG A 18 0.14 -11.71 -9.02
C ARG A 18 0.46 -10.96 -7.74
N CYS A 19 -0.33 -11.21 -6.70
CA CYS A 19 -0.15 -10.67 -5.36
C CYS A 19 -0.05 -11.78 -4.31
N PRO A 20 0.66 -11.54 -3.20
CA PRO A 20 0.68 -12.48 -2.09
C PRO A 20 -0.72 -12.73 -1.53
N PHE A 21 -0.89 -13.84 -0.81
CA PHE A 21 -2.12 -14.12 -0.07
C PHE A 21 -2.46 -12.97 0.89
N ASP A 22 -3.75 -12.61 0.96
CA ASP A 22 -4.31 -11.45 1.68
C ASP A 22 -3.91 -10.05 1.16
N TRP A 23 -3.32 -9.96 -0.05
CA TRP A 23 -3.10 -8.69 -0.73
C TRP A 23 -4.10 -8.49 -1.86
N ILE A 24 -4.51 -7.25 -2.08
CA ILE A 24 -5.46 -6.88 -3.14
C ILE A 24 -4.69 -6.33 -4.33
N GLY A 25 -4.82 -6.99 -5.48
CA GLY A 25 -4.24 -6.53 -6.74
C GLY A 25 -5.07 -5.44 -7.40
N TYR A 26 -4.43 -4.32 -7.76
CA TYR A 26 -5.04 -3.23 -8.50
C TYR A 26 -3.98 -2.51 -9.34
N ARG A 27 -4.22 -2.42 -10.66
CA ARG A 27 -3.39 -1.67 -11.62
C ARG A 27 -1.89 -1.99 -11.57
N GLY A 28 -1.51 -3.25 -11.40
CA GLY A 28 -0.10 -3.65 -11.39
C GLY A 28 0.58 -3.50 -10.03
N LYS A 29 -0.19 -3.23 -8.97
CA LYS A 29 0.28 -3.15 -7.59
C LYS A 29 -0.54 -4.07 -6.70
N CYS A 30 0.12 -4.54 -5.65
CA CYS A 30 -0.49 -5.26 -4.56
C CYS A 30 -0.60 -4.33 -3.36
N TYR A 31 -1.80 -4.24 -2.79
CA TYR A 31 -2.11 -3.43 -1.61
C TYR A 31 -2.40 -4.33 -0.41
N TRP A 32 -1.87 -3.97 0.74
CA TRP A 32 -2.17 -4.61 2.02
C TRP A 32 -2.59 -3.57 3.03
N PHE A 33 -3.70 -3.80 3.71
CA PHE A 33 -4.29 -2.89 4.68
C PHE A 33 -4.08 -3.47 6.07
N SER A 34 -3.47 -2.70 6.96
CA SER A 34 -3.17 -3.19 8.31
C SER A 34 -4.42 -3.25 9.18
N GLU A 35 -4.55 -4.32 9.95
CA GLU A 35 -5.48 -4.38 11.08
C GLU A 35 -4.90 -3.72 12.34
N ALA A 36 -3.58 -3.69 12.45
CA ALA A 36 -2.85 -3.03 13.52
C ALA A 36 -2.70 -1.53 13.25
N GLU A 37 -2.41 -0.77 14.30
CA GLU A 37 -2.13 0.66 14.24
C GLU A 37 -0.70 0.99 14.70
N GLY A 38 -0.13 2.05 14.14
CA GLY A 38 1.22 2.50 14.45
C GLY A 38 1.43 3.95 14.05
N ASN A 39 2.60 4.49 14.41
CA ASN A 39 3.03 5.78 13.90
C ASN A 39 3.54 5.63 12.46
N TRP A 40 3.77 6.75 11.77
CA TRP A 40 4.13 6.71 10.35
C TRP A 40 5.43 5.92 10.11
N THR A 41 6.46 6.15 10.95
CA THR A 41 7.75 5.47 10.85
C THR A 41 7.62 3.96 11.06
N SER A 42 6.97 3.56 12.15
CA SER A 42 6.76 2.13 12.45
C SER A 42 5.94 1.44 11.37
N SER A 43 4.99 2.16 10.77
CA SER A 43 4.17 1.63 9.67
C SER A 43 5.02 1.38 8.41
N GLN A 44 5.94 2.30 8.07
CA GLN A 44 6.92 2.10 7.00
C GLN A 44 7.85 0.93 7.27
N ASP A 45 8.34 0.77 8.51
CA ASP A 45 9.18 -0.37 8.89
C ASP A 45 8.44 -1.70 8.73
N ASN A 46 7.16 -1.75 9.14
CA ASN A 46 6.31 -2.93 8.97
C ASN A 46 6.08 -3.27 7.48
N CYS A 47 5.80 -2.29 6.63
CA CYS A 47 5.73 -2.55 5.19
C CYS A 47 7.06 -3.05 4.62
N SER A 48 8.17 -2.49 5.09
CA SER A 48 9.52 -2.87 4.65
C SER A 48 9.83 -4.33 5.02
N ALA A 49 9.41 -4.79 6.19
CA ALA A 49 9.52 -6.19 6.61
C ALA A 49 8.75 -7.17 5.70
N LEU A 50 7.73 -6.69 4.96
CA LEU A 50 6.94 -7.46 4.00
C LEU A 50 7.47 -7.35 2.54
N GLY A 51 8.65 -6.75 2.37
CA GLY A 51 9.23 -6.46 1.06
C GLY A 51 8.39 -5.44 0.27
N ALA A 52 7.76 -4.49 0.97
CA ALA A 52 6.91 -3.45 0.44
C ALA A 52 7.32 -2.08 0.98
N SER A 53 6.56 -1.04 0.64
CA SER A 53 6.66 0.28 1.28
C SER A 53 5.27 0.70 1.75
N LEU A 54 5.17 1.74 2.58
CA LEU A 54 3.90 2.46 2.69
C LEU A 54 3.42 2.85 1.30
N ALA A 55 2.10 2.91 1.14
CA ALA A 55 1.46 2.99 -0.15
C ALA A 55 1.91 4.22 -0.94
N VAL A 56 2.39 3.98 -2.17
CA VAL A 56 2.65 5.03 -3.16
C VAL A 56 1.51 5.05 -4.16
N LEU A 57 0.89 6.22 -4.34
CA LEU A 57 -0.26 6.40 -5.22
C LEU A 57 0.17 7.16 -6.48
N ASP A 58 0.18 6.47 -7.63
CA ASP A 58 0.65 7.07 -8.88
C ASP A 58 -0.46 7.84 -9.60
N SER A 59 -1.71 7.63 -9.19
CA SER A 59 -2.88 8.15 -9.88
C SER A 59 -4.03 8.46 -8.92
N VAL A 60 -4.96 9.30 -9.36
CA VAL A 60 -6.23 9.53 -8.66
C VAL A 60 -7.08 8.26 -8.59
N GLN A 61 -6.86 7.30 -9.49
CA GLN A 61 -7.50 5.99 -9.42
C GLN A 61 -6.94 5.13 -8.27
N ASP A 62 -5.64 5.20 -8.00
CA ASP A 62 -5.02 4.54 -6.84
C ASP A 62 -5.61 5.11 -5.55
N LEU A 63 -5.73 6.44 -5.44
CA LEU A 63 -6.37 7.09 -4.29
C LEU A 63 -7.83 6.66 -4.14
N SER A 64 -8.61 6.70 -5.23
CA SER A 64 -10.02 6.28 -5.20
C SER A 64 -10.18 4.82 -4.75
N PHE A 65 -9.27 3.95 -5.19
CA PHE A 65 -9.23 2.56 -4.77
C PHE A 65 -8.92 2.45 -3.26
N VAL A 66 -7.85 3.08 -2.78
CA VAL A 66 -7.46 3.03 -1.37
C VAL A 66 -8.56 3.59 -0.47
N THR A 67 -9.15 4.75 -0.80
CA THR A 67 -10.26 5.34 -0.05
C THR A 67 -11.47 4.42 0.03
N ARG A 68 -11.78 3.68 -1.05
CA ARG A 68 -12.91 2.73 -1.06
C ARG A 68 -12.64 1.47 -0.23
N TYR A 69 -11.41 0.98 -0.20
CA TYR A 69 -11.07 -0.31 0.41
C TYR A 69 -10.57 -0.20 1.86
N LYS A 70 -10.10 0.97 2.31
CA LYS A 70 -9.62 1.17 3.69
C LYS A 70 -10.70 0.97 4.77
N GLY A 71 -11.97 0.96 4.39
CA GLY A 71 -13.09 0.94 5.34
C GLY A 71 -13.23 2.24 6.12
N ALA A 72 -13.66 2.15 7.39
CA ALA A 72 -13.95 3.31 8.23
C ALA A 72 -12.70 3.96 8.85
N LEU A 73 -11.59 3.24 8.95
CA LEU A 73 -10.37 3.74 9.58
C LEU A 73 -9.57 4.62 8.62
N GLU A 74 -8.80 5.56 9.19
CA GLU A 74 -7.83 6.36 8.45
C GLU A 74 -6.51 5.62 8.38
N HIS A 75 -5.84 5.68 7.23
CA HIS A 75 -4.62 4.90 7.01
C HIS A 75 -3.44 5.75 6.56
N TRP A 76 -2.28 5.56 7.19
CA TRP A 76 -1.02 6.09 6.69
C TRP A 76 -0.70 5.61 5.28
N ILE A 77 -0.13 6.53 4.49
CA ILE A 77 0.44 6.26 3.17
C ILE A 77 1.86 6.80 3.10
N GLY A 78 2.58 6.41 2.05
CA GLY A 78 4.01 6.65 1.93
C GLY A 78 4.37 8.05 1.49
N LEU A 79 3.66 9.07 1.99
CA LEU A 79 3.86 10.47 1.63
C LEU A 79 4.14 11.31 2.88
N SER A 80 5.26 12.04 2.85
CA SER A 80 5.70 12.89 3.95
C SER A 80 6.46 14.12 3.44
N ARG A 81 6.72 15.06 4.35
CA ARG A 81 7.60 16.22 4.13
C ARG A 81 8.42 16.48 5.40
N GLU A 82 9.58 17.10 5.23
CA GLU A 82 10.53 17.35 6.33
C GLU A 82 10.05 18.49 7.25
N ASP A 83 9.46 19.54 6.68
CA ASP A 83 8.82 20.66 7.37
C ASP A 83 7.63 21.18 6.52
N GLU A 84 6.93 22.21 7.02
CA GLU A 84 5.75 22.76 6.34
C GLU A 84 6.06 23.49 5.01
N GLU A 85 7.30 23.94 4.82
CA GLU A 85 7.76 24.67 3.64
C GLU A 85 8.32 23.72 2.56
N GLN A 86 8.73 22.51 2.96
CA GLN A 86 9.23 21.49 2.03
C GLN A 86 8.11 20.85 1.20
N PRO A 87 8.42 20.47 -0.06
CA PRO A 87 7.49 19.73 -0.90
C PRO A 87 7.24 18.33 -0.35
N TRP A 88 6.03 17.82 -0.58
CA TRP A 88 5.68 16.43 -0.33
C TRP A 88 6.50 15.47 -1.21
N LYS A 89 7.03 14.42 -0.59
CA LYS A 89 7.80 13.36 -1.22
C LYS A 89 7.22 12.00 -0.88
N TRP A 90 7.11 11.14 -1.89
CA TRP A 90 6.79 9.74 -1.69
C TRP A 90 8.03 8.98 -1.17
N VAL A 91 7.81 7.88 -0.45
CA VAL A 91 8.88 6.99 0.05
C VAL A 91 9.76 6.37 -1.06
N ASN A 92 9.30 6.39 -2.32
CA ASN A 92 10.10 6.00 -3.48
C ASN A 92 10.89 7.17 -4.10
N ASN A 93 10.98 8.30 -3.41
CA ASN A 93 11.61 9.56 -3.83
C ASN A 93 10.95 10.28 -5.01
N SER A 94 9.75 9.86 -5.43
CA SER A 94 8.98 10.62 -6.42
C SER A 94 8.25 11.80 -5.78
N HIS A 95 7.96 12.83 -6.58
CA HIS A 95 7.23 14.01 -6.13
C HIS A 95 5.72 13.82 -6.26
N LEU A 96 4.97 14.49 -5.39
CA LEU A 96 3.51 14.53 -5.49
C LEU A 96 3.06 15.25 -6.77
N SER A 97 2.14 14.63 -7.50
CA SER A 97 1.48 15.27 -8.64
C SER A 97 0.56 16.41 -8.18
N GLN A 98 0.48 17.50 -8.95
CA GLN A 98 -0.40 18.65 -8.69
C GLN A 98 -1.90 18.28 -8.64
N LEU A 99 -2.27 17.08 -9.09
CA LEU A 99 -3.64 16.56 -9.03
C LEU A 99 -4.08 16.20 -7.61
N PHE A 100 -3.14 16.02 -6.68
CA PHE A 100 -3.45 15.69 -5.30
C PHE A 100 -3.53 16.95 -4.45
N GLN A 101 -4.65 17.11 -3.76
CA GLN A 101 -4.80 18.12 -2.71
C GLN A 101 -4.72 17.43 -1.36
N ILE A 102 -3.91 17.99 -0.45
CA ILE A 102 -3.70 17.47 0.89
C ILE A 102 -4.22 18.48 1.88
N HIS A 103 -5.12 18.03 2.75
CA HIS A 103 -5.66 18.82 3.84
C HIS A 103 -4.81 18.67 5.12
N GLY A 104 -5.01 19.56 6.08
CA GLY A 104 -4.29 19.54 7.37
C GLY A 104 -2.92 20.22 7.34
N GLY A 105 -2.30 20.31 8.52
CA GLY A 105 -1.00 20.95 8.74
C GLY A 105 0.11 19.99 9.15
N GLY A 106 -0.11 18.67 9.02
CA GLY A 106 0.87 17.68 9.43
C GLY A 106 2.05 17.52 8.48
N LEU A 107 3.00 16.66 8.87
CA LEU A 107 4.18 16.31 8.08
C LEU A 107 4.08 14.93 7.44
N CYS A 108 3.13 14.11 7.89
CA CYS A 108 2.87 12.78 7.36
C CYS A 108 1.43 12.67 6.86
N ALA A 109 1.24 12.10 5.69
CA ALA A 109 -0.07 12.03 5.04
C ALA A 109 -0.77 10.69 5.29
N HIS A 110 -2.08 10.76 5.43
CA HIS A 110 -2.98 9.61 5.52
C HIS A 110 -4.16 9.79 4.58
N VAL A 111 -4.82 8.67 4.27
CA VAL A 111 -6.10 8.66 3.55
C VAL A 111 -7.23 8.61 4.57
N GLY A 112 -8.10 9.62 4.53
CA GLY A 112 -9.37 9.70 5.25
C GLY A 112 -10.56 9.54 4.29
N ASP A 113 -11.76 9.86 4.76
CA ASP A 113 -13.00 9.73 3.97
C ASP A 113 -13.11 10.78 2.86
N GLU A 114 -12.55 11.97 3.09
CA GLU A 114 -12.55 13.09 2.14
C GLU A 114 -11.30 13.11 1.23
N GLY A 115 -10.46 12.07 1.27
CA GLY A 115 -9.24 11.96 0.47
C GLY A 115 -7.97 12.08 1.31
N LEU A 116 -6.99 12.85 0.83
CA LEU A 116 -5.69 12.98 1.48
C LEU A 116 -5.71 14.07 2.55
N SER A 117 -5.24 13.72 3.75
CA SER A 117 -5.03 14.64 4.85
C SER A 117 -3.66 14.41 5.48
N SER A 118 -3.26 15.29 6.39
CA SER A 118 -1.96 15.25 7.06
C SER A 118 -2.09 15.49 8.55
N SER A 119 -1.27 14.78 9.33
CA SER A 119 -1.21 14.94 10.79
C SER A 119 0.21 14.74 11.33
N CYS A 120 0.36 14.86 12.65
CA CYS A 120 1.63 14.56 13.32
C CYS A 120 2.07 13.13 13.02
N CYS A 121 3.32 12.92 12.63
CA CYS A 121 3.85 11.61 12.26
C CYS A 121 3.85 10.59 13.41
N SER A 122 3.79 11.06 14.66
CA SER A 122 3.67 10.24 15.87
C SER A 122 2.24 9.78 16.17
N ALA A 123 1.24 10.30 15.45
CA ALA A 123 -0.15 9.84 15.62
C ALA A 123 -0.28 8.36 15.25
N VAL A 124 -1.19 7.67 15.93
CA VAL A 124 -1.41 6.24 15.75
C VAL A 124 -2.55 6.04 14.76
N ARG A 125 -2.31 5.29 13.69
CA ARG A 125 -3.28 4.96 12.64
C ARG A 125 -2.98 3.59 12.04
N SER A 126 -3.95 2.98 11.40
CA SER A 126 -3.70 1.90 10.45
C SER A 126 -2.84 2.41 9.28
N TRP A 127 -2.36 1.51 8.42
CA TRP A 127 -1.51 1.86 7.30
C TRP A 127 -1.76 0.96 6.10
N VAL A 128 -1.44 1.48 4.91
CA VAL A 128 -1.51 0.70 3.67
C VAL A 128 -0.10 0.48 3.14
N CYS A 129 0.24 -0.76 2.80
CA CYS A 129 1.47 -1.11 2.11
C CYS A 129 1.23 -1.33 0.61
N THR A 130 2.21 -0.99 -0.22
CA THR A 130 2.21 -1.32 -1.65
C THR A 130 3.51 -1.98 -2.09
N LYS A 131 3.40 -2.93 -3.02
CA LYS A 131 4.51 -3.42 -3.84
C LYS A 131 4.04 -3.78 -5.25
N PRO A 132 4.93 -3.88 -6.26
CA PRO A 132 4.53 -4.28 -7.60
C PRO A 132 3.94 -5.70 -7.65
N GLU A 133 3.02 -5.94 -8.58
CA GLU A 133 2.58 -7.29 -8.94
C GLU A 133 3.75 -8.13 -9.48
N LEU A 134 3.77 -9.43 -9.16
CA LEU A 134 4.71 -10.38 -9.74
C LEU A 134 4.26 -10.76 -11.17
N TRP A 135 5.22 -10.85 -12.08
CA TRP A 135 5.05 -11.18 -13.50
C TRP A 135 5.41 -12.64 -13.78
#